data_AF-A0A2N0ZBV9-F1
#
_entry.id   AF-A0A2N0ZBV9-F1
#
_cell.length_a   1.000
_cell.length_b   1.000
_cell.length_c   1.000
_cell.angle_alpha   90.00
_cell.angle_beta   90.00
_cell.angle_gamma   90.00
#
_symmetry.space_group_name_H-M   'P 1'
#
loop_
_entity.id
_entity.type
_entity.pdbx_description
1 polymer ?
#
loop_
_entity_poly.entity_id
_entity_poly.type
_entity_poly.pdbx_seq_one_letter_code
_entity_poly.pdbx_strand_id
1 'polypeptide(L)'
;MKTKTLKLVNNWNITLHEKYSLFVDVESQNKFSIIDSENDGLAIFSVEENFVEFHQSAYNFNHKIDFSTRTVIIDHKPYDEEEENA
;
A
#
# COMPACT_ATOMS: atom_id res chain seq x y z
N MET A 1 -3.06 16.83 -1.11
CA MET A 1 -2.59 15.43 -1.01
C MET A 1 -1.80 15.12 -2.26
N LYS A 2 -0.57 14.66 -2.12
CA LYS A 2 0.28 14.22 -3.25
C LYS A 2 0.45 12.72 -3.18
N THR A 3 0.26 12.06 -4.31
CA THR A 3 0.40 10.62 -4.46
C THR A 3 1.42 10.32 -5.55
N LYS A 4 1.98 9.11 -5.52
CA LYS A 4 2.80 8.54 -6.58
C LYS A 4 2.20 7.22 -7.03
N THR A 5 2.28 6.93 -8.32
CA THR A 5 1.83 5.66 -8.88
C THR A 5 3.02 4.84 -9.34
N LEU A 6 3.07 3.58 -8.91
CA LEU A 6 4.12 2.62 -9.26
C LEU A 6 3.48 1.43 -9.98
N LYS A 7 4.21 0.86 -10.93
CA LYS A 7 3.83 -0.40 -11.58
C LYS A 7 4.25 -1.57 -10.70
N LEU A 8 3.37 -2.55 -10.59
CA LEU A 8 3.60 -3.85 -9.95
C LEU A 8 3.67 -4.95 -11.02
N VAL A 9 3.79 -6.19 -10.56
CA VAL A 9 3.66 -7.38 -11.42
C VAL A 9 2.25 -7.51 -11.99
N ASN A 10 2.07 -8.38 -13.00
CA ASN A 10 0.76 -8.76 -13.53
C ASN A 10 -0.11 -7.58 -14.02
N ASN A 11 0.53 -6.52 -14.53
CA ASN A 11 -0.09 -5.26 -14.99
C ASN A 11 -0.88 -4.51 -13.90
N TRP A 12 -0.62 -4.82 -12.62
CA TRP A 12 -1.17 -4.05 -11.53
C TRP A 12 -0.40 -2.77 -11.30
N ASN A 13 -1.08 -1.81 -10.70
CA ASN A 13 -0.52 -0.55 -10.25
C ASN A 13 -0.84 -0.35 -8.76
N ILE A 14 -0.03 0.47 -8.11
CA ILE A 14 -0.35 1.01 -6.79
C ILE A 14 -0.20 2.52 -6.81
N THR A 15 -1.21 3.21 -6.32
CA THR A 15 -1.17 4.65 -6.03
C THR A 15 -1.07 4.80 -4.53
N LEU A 16 0.04 5.37 -4.07
CA LEU A 16 0.33 5.56 -2.64
C LEU A 16 0.60 7.04 -2.33
N HIS A 17 0.25 7.47 -1.12
CA HIS A 17 0.64 8.77 -0.58
C HIS A 17 2.17 8.93 -0.65
N GLU A 18 2.65 10.15 -0.97
CA GLU A 18 4.07 10.38 -1.29
C GLU A 18 5.04 9.99 -0.16
N LYS A 19 4.59 10.11 1.10
CA LYS A 19 5.33 9.75 2.31
C LYS A 19 5.50 8.24 2.54
N TYR A 20 4.72 7.41 1.85
CA TYR A 20 4.86 5.96 1.95
C TYR A 20 5.97 5.44 1.05
N SER A 21 6.62 4.38 1.50
CA SER A 21 7.59 3.61 0.73
C SER A 21 7.04 2.22 0.46
N LEU A 22 7.30 1.73 -0.75
CA LEU A 22 6.91 0.39 -1.18
C LEU A 22 8.17 -0.45 -1.36
N PHE A 23 8.21 -1.61 -0.74
CA PHE A 23 9.26 -2.61 -0.93
C PHE A 23 8.68 -3.86 -1.55
N VAL A 24 9.49 -4.55 -2.33
CA VAL A 24 9.18 -5.87 -2.90
C VAL A 24 9.96 -6.92 -2.11
N ASP A 25 9.31 -8.04 -1.82
CA ASP A 25 9.93 -9.18 -1.18
C ASP A 25 11.03 -9.77 -2.08
N VAL A 26 12.16 -10.14 -1.48
CA VAL A 26 13.36 -10.59 -2.21
C VAL A 26 13.19 -11.99 -2.79
N GLU A 27 12.35 -12.81 -2.15
CA GLU A 27 12.06 -14.19 -2.56
C GLU A 27 10.80 -14.25 -3.45
N SER A 28 9.93 -13.24 -3.38
CA SER A 28 8.63 -13.24 -4.05
C SER A 28 8.28 -11.87 -4.68
N GLN A 29 8.45 -11.75 -6.00
CA GLN A 29 8.23 -10.48 -6.73
C GLN A 29 6.77 -9.97 -6.74
N ASN A 30 5.83 -10.80 -6.32
CA ASN A 30 4.41 -10.49 -6.20
C ASN A 30 4.01 -10.03 -4.79
N LYS A 31 4.92 -10.05 -3.81
CA LYS A 31 4.66 -9.69 -2.41
C LYS A 31 5.34 -8.37 -2.09
N PHE A 32 4.61 -7.51 -1.41
CA PHE A 32 5.00 -6.13 -1.17
C PHE A 32 4.76 -5.74 0.29
N SER A 33 5.59 -4.86 0.81
CA SER A 33 5.37 -4.18 2.09
C SER A 33 5.33 -2.68 1.91
N ILE A 34 4.45 -2.03 2.67
CA ILE A 34 4.30 -0.58 2.72
C ILE A 34 4.72 -0.14 4.11
N ILE A 35 5.63 0.83 4.15
CA ILE A 35 6.04 1.50 5.38
C ILE A 35 5.91 3.01 5.21
N ASP A 36 5.82 3.73 6.32
CA ASP A 36 5.86 5.18 6.31
C ASP A 36 7.27 5.77 6.42
N SER A 37 7.33 7.09 6.61
CA SER A 37 8.60 7.81 6.75
C SER A 37 9.35 7.53 8.05
N GLU A 38 8.68 6.94 9.05
CA GLU A 38 9.26 6.58 10.34
C GLU A 38 9.68 5.09 10.40
N ASN A 39 9.43 4.36 9.30
CA ASN A 39 9.64 2.92 9.12
C ASN A 39 8.59 2.05 9.82
N ASP A 40 7.43 2.61 10.15
CA ASP A 40 6.33 1.82 10.69
C ASP A 40 5.61 1.07 9.58
N GLY A 41 5.38 -0.22 9.83
CA GLY A 41 4.77 -1.14 8.88
C GLY A 41 3.27 -0.92 8.74
N LEU A 42 2.84 -0.46 7.56
CA LEU A 42 1.44 -0.17 7.29
C LEU A 42 0.69 -1.41 6.76
N ALA A 43 1.26 -2.12 5.80
CA ALA A 43 0.63 -3.31 5.23
C ALA A 43 1.64 -4.23 4.53
N ILE A 44 1.30 -5.52 4.48
CA ILE A 44 1.95 -6.53 3.64
C ILE A 44 0.86 -7.16 2.78
N PHE A 45 1.07 -7.17 1.47
CA PHE A 45 0.09 -7.71 0.52
C PHE A 45 0.77 -8.42 -0.64
N SER A 46 0.04 -9.30 -1.32
CA SER A 46 0.46 -9.90 -2.57
C SER A 46 -0.53 -9.62 -3.68
N VAL A 47 -0.02 -9.63 -4.91
CA VAL A 47 -0.80 -9.36 -6.12
C VAL A 47 -0.62 -10.49 -7.11
N GLU A 48 -1.74 -11.15 -7.43
CA GLU A 48 -1.81 -12.12 -8.50
C GLU A 48 -2.56 -11.55 -9.71
N GLU A 49 -2.67 -12.33 -10.78
CA GLU A 49 -3.31 -11.87 -12.02
C GLU A 49 -4.72 -11.32 -11.79
N ASN A 50 -5.50 -11.95 -10.90
CA ASN A 50 -6.93 -11.66 -10.72
C ASN A 50 -7.33 -11.30 -9.29
N PHE A 51 -6.39 -11.29 -8.34
CA PHE A 51 -6.70 -10.94 -6.95
C PHE A 51 -5.54 -10.22 -6.27
N VAL A 52 -5.89 -9.52 -5.19
CA VAL A 52 -4.96 -8.89 -4.26
C VAL A 52 -5.30 -9.40 -2.88
N GLU A 53 -4.28 -9.84 -2.13
CA GLU A 53 -4.45 -10.40 -0.80
C GLU A 53 -3.62 -9.61 0.21
N PHE A 54 -4.25 -9.13 1.27
CA PHE A 54 -3.58 -8.45 2.37
C PHE A 54 -3.32 -9.44 3.50
N HIS A 55 -2.04 -9.69 3.77
CA HIS A 55 -1.56 -10.62 4.81
C HIS A 55 -1.48 -9.94 6.17
N GLN A 56 -1.15 -8.65 6.17
CA GLN A 56 -1.04 -7.82 7.35
C GLN A 56 -1.42 -6.38 6.99
N SER A 57 -2.07 -5.69 7.91
CA SER A 57 -2.41 -4.28 7.78
C SER A 57 -2.54 -3.64 9.16
N ALA A 58 -2.17 -2.37 9.28
CA ALA A 58 -2.51 -1.54 10.43
C ALA A 58 -4.04 -1.47 10.61
N TYR A 59 -4.49 -1.30 11.84
CA TYR A 59 -5.93 -1.27 12.17
C TYR A 59 -6.71 -0.20 11.39
N ASN A 60 -6.09 0.95 11.19
CA ASN A 60 -6.64 2.11 10.50
C ASN A 60 -6.26 2.16 9.00
N PHE A 61 -5.75 1.06 8.45
CA PHE A 61 -5.33 0.98 7.05
C PHE A 61 -6.52 1.08 6.10
N ASN A 62 -6.61 2.19 5.38
CA ASN A 62 -7.72 2.47 4.47
C ASN A 62 -7.24 2.33 3.02
N HIS A 63 -7.64 1.24 2.37
CA HIS A 63 -7.28 0.98 0.98
C HIS A 63 -8.52 0.77 0.11
N LYS A 64 -8.36 1.06 -1.18
CA LYS A 64 -9.35 0.74 -2.22
C LYS A 64 -8.68 -0.08 -3.31
N ILE A 65 -9.46 -0.94 -3.96
CA ILE A 65 -8.98 -1.77 -5.07
C ILE A 65 -9.92 -1.56 -6.25
N ASP A 66 -9.37 -1.05 -7.36
CA ASP A 66 -10.07 -0.96 -8.63
C ASP A 66 -9.59 -2.09 -9.54
N PHE A 67 -10.41 -3.12 -9.70
CA PHE A 67 -10.09 -4.26 -10.57
C PHE A 67 -10.22 -3.93 -12.06
N SER A 68 -10.98 -2.88 -12.44
CA SER A 68 -11.12 -2.48 -13.84
C SER A 68 -9.84 -1.85 -14.38
N THR A 69 -9.13 -1.09 -13.54
CA THR A 69 -7.84 -0.50 -13.86
C THR A 69 -6.65 -1.27 -13.28
N ARG A 70 -6.91 -2.35 -12.53
CA ARG A 70 -5.91 -3.12 -11.76
C ARG A 70 -5.05 -2.21 -10.88
N THR A 71 -5.68 -1.41 -10.02
CA THR A 71 -5.00 -0.43 -9.17
C THR A 71 -5.37 -0.58 -7.70
N VAL A 72 -4.36 -0.71 -6.84
CA VAL A 72 -4.50 -0.54 -5.39
C VAL A 72 -4.29 0.94 -5.05
N ILE A 73 -5.19 1.54 -4.26
CA ILE A 73 -5.17 2.97 -3.94
C ILE A 73 -5.09 3.16 -2.43
N ILE A 74 -4.07 3.90 -1.98
CA ILE A 74 -3.76 4.24 -0.59
C ILE A 74 -3.36 5.72 -0.55
N ASP A 75 -4.36 6.61 -0.52
CA ASP A 75 -4.18 8.06 -0.66
C ASP A 75 -4.31 8.85 0.65
N HIS A 76 -4.55 8.15 1.77
CA HIS A 76 -4.55 8.75 3.10
C HIS A 76 -3.14 9.09 3.56
N LYS A 77 -3.03 10.06 4.47
CA LYS A 77 -1.76 10.40 5.12
C LYS A 77 -1.39 9.31 6.14
N PRO A 78 -0.10 9.17 6.49
CA PRO A 78 0.30 8.51 7.73
C PRO A 78 -0.53 9.09 8.89
N TYR A 79 -1.00 8.23 9.77
CA TYR A 79 -1.69 8.68 10.98
C TYR A 79 -0.63 9.16 11.95
N ASP A 80 -0.65 10.45 12.27
CA ASP A 80 0.13 10.99 13.38
C ASP A 80 -0.67 10.69 14.66
N GLU A 81 -0.11 9.97 15.64
CA GLU A 81 -0.77 9.58 16.91
C GLU A 81 -1.35 10.79 17.69
N GLU A 82 -0.93 12.01 17.37
CA GLU A 82 -1.42 13.25 17.99
C GLU A 82 -2.88 13.60 17.65
N GLU A 83 -3.46 13.09 16.55
CA GLU A 83 -4.85 13.37 16.18
C GLU A 83 -5.88 12.56 17.00
N GLU A 84 -5.46 11.56 17.77
CA GLU A 84 -6.36 10.74 18.59
C GLU A 84 -6.79 11.42 19.93
N ASN A 85 -6.23 12.59 20.24
CA ASN A 85 -6.48 13.32 21.50
C ASN A 85 -7.06 14.74 21.32
N ALA A 86 -7.59 15.09 20.14
CA ALA A 86 -8.18 16.41 19.85
C ALA A 86 -9.72 16.44 19.95
#